data_AF-A0AAX1ZHP8-F1
#
_entry.id   AF-A0AAX1ZHP8-F1
#
_cell.length_a   1.000
_cell.length_b   1.000
_cell.length_c   1.000
_cell.angle_alpha   90.00
_cell.angle_beta   90.00
_cell.angle_gamma   90.00
#
_symmetry.space_group_name_H-M   'P 1'
#
loop_
_entity.id
_entity.type
_entity.pdbx_description
1 polymer ?
#
loop_
_entity_poly.entity_id
_entity_poly.type
_entity_poly.pdbx_seq_one_letter_code
_entity_poly.pdbx_strand_id
1 'polypeptide(L)'
;MNIEQYLNELIQREGGYVNNPADQGGATKYGITEAVARTNGFKGSMRDLPIETAKAIYKKQYWTAPRFDQVNIISSAVAEELLDTGVNCGTGFAKPLLQRALNLLNNQGRAGWPDLTVDGIYGPATIKALKTYLAKRGK
;
A
#
# COMPACT_ATOMS: atom_id res chain seq x y z
N MET A 1 10.95 6.29 3.44
CA MET A 1 9.94 6.88 4.33
C MET A 1 9.88 6.04 5.60
N ASN A 2 9.64 6.68 6.74
CA ASN A 2 9.33 5.97 7.98
C ASN A 2 7.81 5.66 8.00
N ILE A 3 7.46 4.39 7.81
CA ILE A 3 6.06 3.96 7.77
C ILE A 3 5.31 4.27 9.08
N GLU A 4 5.98 4.23 10.23
CA GLU A 4 5.32 4.50 11.51
C GLU A 4 4.86 5.96 11.61
N GLN A 5 5.68 6.89 11.09
CA GLN A 5 5.31 8.30 11.03
C GLN A 5 4.11 8.53 10.09
N TYR A 6 4.15 7.96 8.89
CA TYR A 6 3.04 8.05 7.94
C TYR A 6 1.73 7.49 8.53
N LEU A 7 1.79 6.34 9.19
CA LEU A 7 0.61 5.73 9.81
C LEU A 7 0.07 6.56 10.98
N ASN A 8 0.94 7.24 11.73
CA ASN A 8 0.50 8.17 12.77
C ASN A 8 -0.29 9.34 12.16
N GLU A 9 0.23 9.96 11.10
CA GLU A 9 -0.40 11.09 10.41
C GLU A 9 -1.73 10.66 9.75
N LEU A 10 -1.74 9.51 9.07
CA LEU A 10 -2.95 8.93 8.47
C LEU A 10 -4.05 8.71 9.50
N ILE A 11 -3.72 8.06 10.62
CA ILE A 11 -4.70 7.74 11.67
C ILE A 11 -5.21 9.00 12.36
N GLN A 12 -4.36 10.02 12.55
CA GLN A 12 -4.80 11.32 13.08
C GLN A 12 -5.81 12.00 12.16
N ARG A 13 -5.66 11.87 10.83
CA ARG A 13 -6.59 12.41 9.84
C ARG A 13 -7.92 11.65 9.79
N GLU A 14 -7.86 10.32 9.78
CA GLU A 14 -9.03 9.43 9.69
C GLU A 14 -9.84 9.40 11.00
N GLY A 15 -9.16 9.46 12.15
CA GLY A 15 -9.77 9.71 13.45
C GLY A 15 -10.87 8.74 13.86
N GLY A 16 -11.95 9.31 14.38
CA GLY A 16 -12.88 8.69 15.32
C GLY A 16 -13.76 7.56 14.77
N TYR A 17 -14.59 7.03 15.66
CA TYR A 17 -15.61 6.06 15.30
C TYR A 17 -16.73 6.72 14.49
N VAL A 18 -17.06 6.14 13.35
CA VAL A 18 -18.20 6.51 12.52
C VAL A 18 -19.00 5.24 12.23
N ASN A 19 -20.32 5.33 12.36
CA ASN A 19 -21.23 4.27 11.95
C ASN A 19 -22.49 4.91 11.40
N ASN A 20 -22.51 5.11 10.09
CA ASN A 20 -23.63 5.69 9.38
C ASN A 20 -24.52 4.54 8.86
N PRO A 21 -25.81 4.47 9.25
CA PRO A 21 -26.73 3.43 8.80
C PRO A 21 -26.93 3.39 7.27
N ALA A 22 -26.65 4.49 6.58
CA ALA A 22 -26.74 4.56 5.11
C ALA A 22 -25.48 4.03 4.39
N ASP A 23 -24.36 3.85 5.11
CA ASP A 23 -23.08 3.46 4.51
C ASP A 23 -22.91 1.94 4.54
N GLN A 24 -22.68 1.35 3.36
CA GLN A 24 -22.46 -0.09 3.22
C GLN A 24 -21.20 -0.61 3.95
N GLY A 25 -20.26 0.30 4.28
CA GLY A 25 -19.02 -0.03 4.98
C GLY A 25 -19.20 -0.35 6.47
N GLY A 26 -20.35 -0.02 7.04
CA GLY A 26 -20.67 -0.25 8.46
C GLY A 26 -19.76 0.53 9.42
N ALA A 27 -19.64 0.03 10.64
CA ALA A 27 -18.85 0.66 11.68
C ALA A 27 -17.37 0.77 11.28
N THR A 28 -16.82 1.97 11.35
CA THR A 28 -15.44 2.30 10.97
C THR A 28 -14.77 3.10 12.07
N LYS A 29 -13.49 2.83 12.33
CA LYS A 29 -12.65 3.66 13.23
C LYS A 29 -11.22 3.68 12.72
N TYR A 30 -10.58 4.85 12.72
CA TYR A 30 -9.25 5.05 12.13
C TYR A 30 -9.15 4.63 10.65
N GLY A 31 -10.24 4.74 9.88
CA GLY A 31 -10.33 4.26 8.50
C GLY A 31 -10.41 2.74 8.34
N ILE A 32 -10.45 1.99 9.43
CA ILE A 32 -10.62 0.53 9.41
C ILE A 32 -12.10 0.18 9.58
N THR A 33 -12.68 -0.44 8.56
CA THR A 33 -14.05 -0.97 8.61
C THR A 33 -14.14 -2.20 9.53
N GLU A 34 -15.33 -2.48 10.03
CA GLU A 34 -15.59 -3.64 10.88
C GLU A 34 -15.16 -4.94 10.18
N ALA A 35 -15.55 -5.13 8.92
CA ALA A 35 -15.18 -6.31 8.14
C ALA A 35 -13.65 -6.53 8.12
N VAL A 36 -12.90 -5.46 7.85
CA VAL A 36 -11.43 -5.50 7.85
C VAL A 36 -10.88 -5.84 9.24
N ALA A 37 -11.42 -5.24 10.30
CA ALA A 37 -11.02 -5.53 11.67
C ALA A 37 -11.28 -7.01 12.03
N ARG A 38 -12.44 -7.56 11.66
CA ARG A 38 -12.79 -8.98 11.88
C ARG A 38 -11.85 -9.93 11.15
N THR A 39 -11.56 -9.68 9.87
CA THR A 39 -10.61 -10.50 9.09
C THR A 39 -9.20 -10.49 9.68
N ASN A 40 -8.84 -9.45 10.43
CA ASN A 40 -7.56 -9.36 11.15
C ASN A 40 -7.64 -9.77 12.61
N GLY A 41 -8.72 -10.41 13.03
CA GLY A 41 -8.84 -11.05 14.34
C GLY A 41 -9.30 -10.14 15.48
N PHE A 42 -9.64 -8.87 15.22
CA PHE A 42 -10.23 -8.03 16.25
C PHE A 42 -11.70 -8.42 16.47
N LYS A 43 -12.04 -8.80 17.71
CA LYS A 43 -13.39 -9.28 18.09
C LYS A 43 -14.17 -8.29 18.96
N GLY A 44 -13.54 -7.19 19.39
CA GLY A 44 -14.16 -6.21 20.26
C GLY A 44 -15.14 -5.28 19.56
N SER A 45 -15.75 -4.37 20.32
CA SER A 45 -16.52 -3.26 19.75
C SER A 45 -15.63 -2.37 18.89
N MET A 46 -16.11 -1.96 17.71
CA MET A 46 -15.35 -1.04 16.84
C MET A 46 -15.10 0.32 17.50
N ARG A 47 -15.93 0.72 18.48
CA ARG A 47 -15.68 1.93 19.28
C ARG A 47 -14.39 1.82 20.10
N ASP A 48 -14.01 0.61 20.47
CA ASP A 48 -12.87 0.32 21.33
C ASP A 48 -11.68 -0.22 20.55
N LEU A 49 -11.69 -0.13 19.21
CA LEU A 49 -10.54 -0.53 18.39
C LEU A 49 -9.30 0.24 18.86
N PRO A 50 -8.23 -0.45 19.32
CA PRO A 50 -7.00 0.19 19.75
C PRO A 50 -6.24 0.75 18.55
N ILE A 51 -5.61 1.92 18.73
CA ILE A 51 -4.81 2.55 17.68
C ILE A 51 -3.70 1.64 17.16
N GLU A 52 -3.02 0.92 18.06
CA GLU A 52 -1.94 -0.02 17.70
C GLU A 52 -2.46 -1.22 16.90
N THR A 53 -3.70 -1.66 17.15
CA THR A 53 -4.35 -2.68 16.32
C THR A 53 -4.63 -2.15 14.91
N ALA A 54 -5.13 -0.92 14.79
CA ALA A 54 -5.35 -0.30 13.48
C ALA A 54 -4.03 -0.12 12.70
N LYS A 55 -2.96 0.36 13.34
CA LYS A 55 -1.62 0.45 12.73
C LYS A 55 -1.12 -0.90 12.24
N ALA A 56 -1.25 -1.94 13.07
CA ALA A 56 -0.84 -3.29 12.69
C ALA A 56 -1.61 -3.80 11.47
N ILE A 57 -2.91 -3.53 11.40
CA ILE A 57 -3.75 -3.86 10.24
C ILE A 57 -3.26 -3.12 9.00
N TYR A 58 -3.04 -1.80 9.08
CA TYR A 58 -2.54 -1.01 7.95
C TYR A 58 -1.19 -1.52 7.45
N LYS A 59 -0.23 -1.69 8.37
CA LYS A 59 1.12 -2.19 8.05
C LYS A 59 1.05 -3.57 7.41
N LYS A 60 0.20 -4.46 7.90
CA LYS A 60 0.03 -5.79 7.29
C LYS A 60 -0.57 -5.69 5.89
N GLN A 61 -1.70 -5.00 5.72
CA GLN A 61 -2.48 -5.07 4.47
C GLN A 61 -2.02 -4.13 3.36
N TYR A 62 -1.57 -2.94 3.71
CA TYR A 62 -1.24 -1.89 2.76
C TYR A 62 0.26 -1.69 2.60
N TRP A 63 1.08 -2.28 3.48
CA TRP A 63 2.54 -2.13 3.41
C TRP A 63 3.25 -3.45 3.12
N THR A 64 3.16 -4.43 4.02
CA THR A 64 3.92 -5.68 3.91
C THR A 64 3.30 -6.68 2.93
N ALA A 65 1.99 -6.93 2.98
CA ALA A 65 1.33 -7.85 2.05
C ALA A 65 1.53 -7.48 0.55
N PRO A 66 1.42 -6.20 0.13
CA PRO A 66 1.68 -5.80 -1.25
C PRO A 66 3.17 -5.61 -1.56
N ARG A 67 4.07 -5.85 -0.58
CA ARG A 67 5.53 -5.71 -0.67
C ARG A 67 6.01 -4.27 -0.92
N PHE A 68 5.26 -3.28 -0.46
CA PHE A 68 5.67 -1.87 -0.56
C PHE A 68 6.84 -1.54 0.38
N ASP A 69 6.97 -2.29 1.48
CA ASP A 69 8.17 -2.30 2.33
C ASP A 69 9.45 -2.62 1.54
N GLN A 70 9.40 -3.57 0.61
CA GLN A 70 10.53 -3.90 -0.25
C GLN A 70 10.82 -2.81 -1.29
N VAL A 71 9.77 -2.16 -1.80
CA VAL A 71 9.92 -1.00 -2.69
C VAL A 71 10.57 0.17 -1.95
N ASN A 72 10.21 0.41 -0.69
CA ASN A 72 10.74 1.51 0.13
C ASN A 72 12.25 1.41 0.36
N ILE A 73 12.80 0.20 0.39
CA ILE A 73 14.26 -0.03 0.47
C ILE A 73 14.97 0.53 -0.78
N ILE A 74 14.28 0.58 -1.92
CA ILE A 74 14.82 0.98 -3.22
C ILE A 74 14.49 2.43 -3.53
N SER A 75 13.23 2.83 -3.30
CA SER A 75 12.76 4.20 -3.44
C SER A 75 11.61 4.45 -2.49
N SER A 76 11.84 5.36 -1.54
CA SER A 76 10.81 5.78 -0.60
C SER A 76 9.65 6.51 -1.27
N ALA A 77 9.95 7.36 -2.25
CA ALA A 77 8.93 8.15 -2.94
C ALA A 77 7.95 7.23 -3.70
N VAL A 78 8.47 6.22 -4.40
CA VAL A 78 7.62 5.24 -5.10
C VAL A 78 6.78 4.43 -4.11
N ALA A 79 7.37 4.04 -2.97
CA ALA A 79 6.63 3.28 -1.96
C ALA A 79 5.53 4.11 -1.29
N GLU A 80 5.78 5.40 -1.05
CA GLU A 80 4.80 6.35 -0.50
C GLU A 80 3.61 6.53 -1.44
N GLU A 81 3.85 6.78 -2.72
CA GLU A 81 2.78 6.88 -3.73
C GLU A 81 1.95 5.59 -3.87
N LEU A 82 2.63 4.44 -3.84
CA LEU A 82 1.95 3.14 -3.86
C LEU A 82 1.10 2.91 -2.61
N LEU A 83 1.57 3.36 -1.44
CA LEU A 83 0.84 3.26 -0.19
C LEU A 83 -0.39 4.17 -0.21
N ASP A 84 -0.24 5.45 -0.54
CA ASP A 84 -1.37 6.39 -0.60
C ASP A 84 -2.41 5.93 -1.61
N THR A 85 -1.99 5.57 -2.83
CA THR A 85 -2.88 4.98 -3.84
C THR A 85 -3.52 3.68 -3.33
N GLY A 86 -2.77 2.85 -2.62
CA GLY A 86 -3.25 1.59 -2.07
C GLY A 86 -4.30 1.77 -0.98
N VAL A 87 -4.17 2.80 -0.14
CA VAL A 87 -5.14 3.16 0.91
C VAL A 87 -6.41 3.73 0.28
N ASN A 88 -6.28 4.64 -0.69
CA ASN A 88 -7.43 5.33 -1.29
C ASN A 88 -8.18 4.48 -2.33
N CYS A 89 -7.47 3.67 -3.11
CA CYS A 89 -8.03 2.93 -4.27
C CYS A 89 -7.89 1.40 -4.16
N GLY A 90 -7.28 0.90 -3.08
CA GLY A 90 -7.01 -0.51 -2.87
C GLY A 90 -5.70 -0.98 -3.51
N THR A 91 -5.02 -1.92 -2.83
CA THR A 91 -3.72 -2.46 -3.28
C THR A 91 -3.83 -3.26 -4.58
N GLY A 92 -5.00 -3.84 -4.87
CA GLY A 92 -5.28 -4.51 -6.16
C GLY A 92 -5.19 -3.55 -7.35
N PHE A 93 -5.58 -2.29 -7.15
CA PHE A 93 -5.43 -1.24 -8.15
C PHE A 93 -4.01 -0.66 -8.19
N ALA A 94 -3.41 -0.42 -7.03
CA ALA A 94 -2.09 0.23 -6.93
C ALA A 94 -0.94 -0.63 -7.49
N LYS A 95 -0.90 -1.94 -7.20
CA LYS A 95 0.26 -2.77 -7.55
C LYS A 95 0.53 -2.85 -9.07
N PRO A 96 -0.49 -3.08 -9.93
CA PRO A 96 -0.29 -3.07 -11.39
C PRO A 96 0.32 -1.78 -11.95
N LEU A 97 0.12 -0.62 -11.29
CA LEU A 97 0.60 0.67 -11.80
C LEU A 97 2.12 0.74 -11.90
N LEU A 98 2.85 0.21 -10.91
CA LEU A 98 4.31 0.20 -10.96
C LEU A 98 4.83 -0.64 -12.13
N GLN A 99 4.27 -1.84 -12.34
CA GLN A 99 4.67 -2.71 -13.45
C GLN A 99 4.36 -2.07 -14.80
N ARG A 100 3.20 -1.43 -14.96
CA ARG A 100 2.83 -0.66 -16.17
C ARG A 100 3.82 0.47 -16.43
N ALA A 101 4.14 1.25 -15.40
CA ALA A 101 5.10 2.35 -15.51
C ALA A 101 6.49 1.83 -15.91
N LEU A 102 6.97 0.76 -15.28
CA LEU A 102 8.26 0.16 -15.61
C LEU A 102 8.29 -0.40 -17.04
N ASN A 103 7.20 -0.98 -17.55
CA ASN A 103 7.13 -1.43 -18.94
C ASN A 103 7.19 -0.25 -19.91
N LEU A 104 6.40 0.80 -19.65
CA LEU A 104 6.43 2.02 -20.45
C LEU A 104 7.84 2.62 -20.53
N LEU A 105 8.58 2.56 -19.42
CA LEU A 105 9.91 3.16 -19.28
C LEU A 105 11.06 2.25 -19.70
N ASN A 106 10.80 1.01 -20.13
CA ASN A 106 11.84 0.04 -20.45
C ASN A 106 12.47 0.22 -21.86
N ASN A 107 11.96 1.17 -22.66
CA ASN A 107 12.39 1.41 -24.05
C ASN A 107 12.42 0.13 -24.90
N GLN A 108 11.30 -0.61 -24.93
CA GLN A 108 11.20 -1.90 -25.63
C GLN A 108 12.32 -2.87 -25.20
N GLY A 109 12.59 -2.92 -23.89
CA GLY A 109 13.64 -3.74 -23.29
C GLY A 109 15.06 -3.17 -23.31
N ARG A 110 15.33 -2.12 -24.11
CA ARG A 110 16.69 -1.54 -24.26
C ARG A 110 17.18 -0.83 -23.00
N ALA A 111 16.29 -0.51 -22.06
CA ALA A 111 16.66 0.04 -20.76
C ALA A 111 17.23 -1.02 -19.79
N GLY A 112 17.19 -2.31 -20.13
CA GLY A 112 17.88 -3.38 -19.39
C GLY A 112 16.97 -4.31 -18.59
N TRP A 113 15.65 -4.27 -18.82
CA TRP A 113 14.71 -5.29 -18.35
C TRP A 113 13.62 -5.49 -19.41
N PRO A 114 13.11 -6.72 -19.60
CA PRO A 114 12.02 -6.99 -20.54
C PRO A 114 10.68 -6.47 -20.00
N ASP A 115 9.62 -6.58 -20.80
CA ASP A 115 8.26 -6.35 -20.32
C ASP A 115 7.93 -7.29 -19.16
N LEU A 116 7.42 -6.71 -18.08
CA LEU A 116 6.91 -7.40 -16.91
C LEU A 116 5.46 -7.83 -17.15
N THR A 117 5.08 -8.99 -16.63
CA THR A 117 3.67 -9.33 -16.46
C THR A 117 3.03 -8.33 -15.50
N VAL A 118 1.88 -7.79 -15.87
CA VAL A 118 1.12 -6.82 -15.06
C VAL A 118 0.11 -7.57 -14.18
N ASP A 119 0.63 -8.30 -13.19
CA ASP A 119 -0.13 -9.15 -12.26
C ASP A 119 -0.26 -8.55 -10.85
N GLY A 120 0.41 -7.44 -10.58
CA GLY A 120 0.50 -6.84 -9.26
C GLY A 120 1.24 -7.73 -8.25
N ILE A 121 2.11 -8.65 -8.69
CA ILE A 121 2.97 -9.48 -7.85
C ILE A 121 4.40 -8.95 -7.95
N TYR A 122 4.90 -8.38 -6.85
CA TYR A 122 6.25 -7.83 -6.81
C TYR A 122 7.29 -8.92 -6.55
N GLY A 123 7.52 -9.75 -7.57
CA GLY A 123 8.58 -10.74 -7.61
C GLY A 123 9.95 -10.15 -7.96
N PRO A 124 10.98 -11.01 -8.08
CA PRO A 124 12.34 -10.58 -8.39
C PRO A 124 12.45 -9.72 -9.67
N ALA A 125 11.61 -9.98 -10.68
CA ALA A 125 11.61 -9.24 -11.94
C ALA A 125 11.21 -7.77 -11.74
N THR A 126 10.08 -7.50 -11.07
CA THR A 126 9.61 -6.12 -10.78
C THR A 126 10.64 -5.36 -9.95
N ILE A 127 11.18 -6.01 -8.91
CA ILE A 127 12.19 -5.40 -8.04
C ILE A 127 13.48 -5.07 -8.79
N LYS A 128 13.96 -5.99 -9.65
CA LYS A 128 15.15 -5.76 -10.48
C LYS A 128 14.91 -4.62 -11.48
N ALA A 129 13.76 -4.60 -12.15
CA ALA A 129 13.40 -3.55 -13.09
C ALA A 129 13.41 -2.16 -12.41
N LEU A 130 12.80 -2.03 -11.23
CA LEU A 130 12.81 -0.78 -10.48
C LEU A 130 14.24 -0.33 -10.11
N LYS A 131 15.08 -1.24 -9.61
CA LYS A 131 16.50 -0.95 -9.32
C LYS A 131 17.24 -0.49 -10.57
N THR A 132 17.06 -1.17 -11.69
CA THR A 132 17.71 -0.82 -12.96
C THR A 132 17.24 0.53 -13.49
N TYR A 133 15.93 0.82 -13.41
CA TYR A 133 15.38 2.12 -13.79
C TYR A 133 16.03 3.24 -12.99
N LEU A 134 16.03 3.14 -11.65
CA LEU A 134 16.56 4.19 -10.78
C LEU A 134 18.08 4.37 -10.92
N ALA A 135 18.83 3.28 -11.11
CA ALA A 135 20.27 3.38 -11.37
C ALA A 135 20.60 4.15 -12.66
N LYS A 136 19.71 4.09 -13.67
CA LYS A 136 19.91 4.76 -14.97
C LYS A 136 19.29 6.16 -15.03
N ARG A 137 18.20 6.41 -14.30
CA ARG A 137 17.33 7.59 -14.48
C ARG A 137 17.01 8.35 -13.20
N GLY A 138 17.38 7.85 -12.02
CA GLY A 138 17.07 8.47 -10.73
C GLY A 138 18.02 9.60 -10.30
N LYS A 139 18.54 10.37 -11.27
CA LYS A 139 19.31 11.59 -11.01
C LYS A 139 18.40 12.81 -11.06
#